data_AF-A0A3M1KN00-F1
#
_entry.id   AF-A0A3M1KN00-F1
#
_cell.length_a   1.000
_cell.length_b   1.000
_cell.length_c   1.000
_cell.angle_alpha   90.00
_cell.angle_beta   90.00
_cell.angle_gamma   90.00
#
_symmetry.space_group_name_H-M   'P 1'
#
loop_
_entity.id
_entity.type
_entity.pdbx_description
1 polymer ?
#
loop_
_entity_poly.entity_id
_entity_poly.type
_entity_poly.pdbx_seq_one_letter_code
_entity_poly.pdbx_strand_id
1 'polypeptide(L)' 'LSPYAVHAALAIDDYEATLRELEAAGVEVLATSAAVGQMWIEDPDGNVIELIAR' A
#
# COMPACT_ATOMS: atom_id res chain seq x y z
N LEU A 1 -2.89 -3.24 10.21
CA LEU A 1 -2.85 -3.66 8.79
C LEU A 1 -2.71 -5.17 8.65
N SER A 2 -3.48 -5.82 7.76
CA SER A 2 -3.41 -7.27 7.50
C SER A 2 -3.67 -7.57 6.01
N PRO A 3 -2.80 -8.33 5.32
CA PRO A 3 -3.03 -8.77 3.94
C PRO A 3 -4.24 -9.71 3.79
N TYR A 4 -4.69 -10.32 4.89
CA TYR A 4 -5.83 -11.25 4.88
C TYR A 4 -7.18 -10.55 5.08
N ALA A 5 -7.20 -9.24 5.38
CA ALA A 5 -8.44 -8.48 5.48
C ALA A 5 -9.12 -8.38 4.10
N VAL A 6 -10.44 -8.21 4.06
CA VAL A 6 -11.12 -7.86 2.80
C VAL A 6 -10.68 -6.45 2.40
N HIS A 7 -10.19 -6.28 1.17
CA HIS A 7 -9.66 -5.02 0.67
C HIS A 7 -9.95 -4.82 -0.81
N ALA A 8 -9.84 -3.57 -1.26
CA ALA A 8 -9.72 -3.23 -2.67
C ALA A 8 -8.24 -3.15 -3.06
N ALA A 9 -7.91 -3.61 -4.26
CA ALA A 9 -6.55 -3.51 -4.82
C ALA A 9 -6.50 -2.48 -5.95
N LEU A 10 -5.57 -1.55 -5.88
CA LEU A 10 -5.31 -0.52 -6.88
C LEU A 10 -3.94 -0.74 -7.51
N ALA A 11 -3.89 -0.73 -8.84
CA ALA A 11 -2.63 -0.80 -9.56
C ALA A 11 -1.86 0.52 -9.42
N ILE A 12 -0.54 0.42 -9.24
CA ILE A 12 0.39 1.55 -9.20
C ILE A 12 1.54 1.30 -10.18
N ASP A 13 2.12 2.37 -10.71
CA ASP A 13 3.18 2.27 -11.73
C ASP A 13 4.57 2.05 -11.11
N ASP A 14 4.85 2.66 -9.96
CA ASP A 14 6.17 2.62 -9.31
C ASP A 14 6.00 2.39 -7.80
N TYR A 15 6.49 1.23 -7.34
CA TYR A 15 6.45 0.82 -5.94
C TYR A 15 7.21 1.79 -5.03
N GLU A 16 8.43 2.17 -5.39
CA GLU A 16 9.29 2.96 -4.52
C GLU A 16 8.84 4.43 -4.48
N ALA A 17 8.37 4.96 -5.61
CA ALA A 17 7.78 6.30 -5.65
C ALA A 17 6.54 6.36 -4.76
N THR A 18 5.65 5.38 -4.88
CA THR A 18 4.42 5.32 -4.07
C THR A 18 4.72 5.20 -2.58
N LEU A 19 5.65 4.32 -2.20
CA LEU A 19 6.04 4.15 -0.79
C LEU A 19 6.59 5.47 -0.20
N ARG A 20 7.48 6.15 -0.93
CA ARG A 20 8.05 7.43 -0.48
C ARG A 20 6.98 8.51 -0.31
N GLU A 21 6.02 8.59 -1.22
CA GLU A 21 4.92 9.57 -1.14
C GLU A 21 4.03 9.31 0.08
N LEU A 22 3.69 8.04 0.35
CA LEU A 22 2.89 7.65 1.51
C LEU A 22 3.61 7.93 2.83
N GLU A 23 4.89 7.58 2.93
CA GLU A 23 5.71 7.88 4.11
C GLU A 23 5.85 9.39 4.34
N ALA A 24 6.06 10.17 3.28
CA ALA A 24 6.13 11.63 3.36
C ALA A 24 4.80 12.27 3.80
N ALA A 25 3.67 11.64 3.46
CA ALA A 25 2.34 12.02 3.91
C ALA A 25 2.01 11.54 5.34
N GLY A 26 2.91 10.76 5.98
CA GLY A 26 2.70 10.22 7.32
C GLY A 26 1.67 9.08 7.37
N VAL A 27 1.41 8.42 6.24
CA VAL A 27 0.51 7.26 6.18
C VAL A 27 1.25 6.03 6.71
N GLU A 28 0.60 5.26 7.57
CA GLU A 28 1.14 3.97 8.00
C GLU A 28 1.05 2.97 6.84
N VAL A 29 2.19 2.37 6.47
CA VAL A 29 2.28 1.42 5.36
C VAL A 29 2.78 0.08 5.86
N LEU A 30 2.04 -0.99 5.56
CA LEU A 30 2.55 -2.35 5.61
C LEU A 30 3.22 -2.67 4.28
N ALA A 31 4.51 -2.34 4.19
CA ALA A 31 5.31 -2.57 2.99
C ALA A 31 5.87 -4.00 2.95
N THR A 32 5.98 -4.56 1.73
CA THR A 32 6.80 -5.74 1.46
C THR A 32 8.16 -5.33 0.87
N SER A 33 8.31 -5.40 -0.45
CA SER A 33 9.48 -4.95 -1.21
C SER A 33 9.09 -4.71 -2.66
N ALA A 34 9.90 -3.94 -3.41
CA ALA A 34 9.70 -3.75 -4.85
C ALA A 34 9.69 -5.07 -5.64
N ALA A 35 10.38 -6.12 -5.17
CA ALA A 35 10.38 -7.44 -5.79
C ALA A 35 9.04 -8.19 -5.65
N VAL A 36 8.27 -7.89 -4.60
CA VAL A 36 6.91 -8.43 -4.38
C VAL A 36 5.86 -7.49 -4.99
N GLY A 37 6.13 -6.18 -4.99
CA GLY A 37 5.30 -5.17 -5.63
C GLY A 37 4.04 -4.79 -4.85
N GLN A 38 3.84 -5.29 -3.63
CA GLN A 38 2.60 -5.07 -2.87
C GLN A 38 2.83 -4.31 -1.57
N MET A 39 1.89 -3.44 -1.21
CA MET A 39 1.83 -2.80 0.10
C MET A 39 0.38 -2.56 0.50
N TRP A 40 0.13 -2.40 1.80
CA TRP A 40 -1.21 -2.11 2.31
C TRP A 40 -1.20 -0.83 3.15
N ILE A 41 -2.28 -0.07 3.02
CA ILE A 41 -2.59 1.09 3.84
C ILE A 41 -4.00 0.97 4.42
N GLU A 42 -4.31 1.80 5.40
CA GLU A 42 -5.67 2.00 5.91
C GLU A 42 -6.09 3.44 5.61
N ASP A 43 -7.26 3.63 5.02
CA ASP A 43 -7.82 4.96 4.84
C ASP A 43 -8.40 5.51 6.16
N PRO A 44 -8.78 6.80 6.24
CA PRO A 44 -9.32 7.38 7.47
C PRO A 44 -10.62 6.74 7.98
N ASP A 45 -11.34 6.00 7.14
CA ASP A 45 -12.58 5.29 7.48
C ASP A 45 -12.33 3.85 7.95
N GLY A 46 -11.06 3.40 7.99
CA GLY A 46 -10.66 2.06 8.42
C GLY A 46 -10.67 1.01 7.30
N ASN A 47 -10.79 1.42 6.03
CA ASN A 47 -10.75 0.47 4.92
C ASN A 47 -9.30 0.12 4.58
N VAL A 48 -9.02 -1.17 4.44
CA VAL A 48 -7.72 -1.64 3.95
C VAL A 48 -7.67 -1.51 2.42
N ILE A 49 -6.59 -0.94 1.91
CA ILE A 49 -6.33 -0.79 0.48
C ILE A 49 -4.97 -1.45 0.18
N GLU A 50 -4.96 -2.34 -0.82
CA GLU A 50 -3.73 -2.88 -1.40
C GLU A 50 -3.29 -1.98 -2.57
N LEU A 51 -2.01 -1.64 -2.62
CA LEU A 51 -1.37 -0.99 -3.76
C LEU A 51 -0.40 -1.99 -4.40
N ILE A 52 -0.59 -2.28 -5.68
CA ILE A 52 0.15 -3.33 -6.41
C ILE A 52 0.85 -2.80 -7.66
N ALA A 53 2.17 -2.91 -7.68
CA ALA A 53 3.04 -2.71 -8.85
C ALA A 53 3.32 -4.06 -9.53
N ARG A 54 3.49 -4.05 -10.87
CA ARG A 54 3.85 -5.23 -11.68
C ARG A 54 5.28 -5.16 -12.20
#